data_AF-A0A3N0ASG4-F1
#
_entry.id   AF-A0A3N0ASG4-F1
#
_cell.length_a   1.000
_cell.length_b   1.000
_cell.length_c   1.000
_cell.angle_alpha   90.00
_cell.angle_beta   90.00
_cell.angle_gamma   90.00
#
_symmetry.space_group_name_H-M   'P 1'
#
loop_
_entity.id
_entity.type
_entity.pdbx_description
1 polymer ?
#
loop_
_entity_poly.entity_id
_entity_poly.type
_entity_poly.pdbx_seq_one_letter_code
_entity_poly.pdbx_strand_id
1 'polypeptide(L)'
;MENATKTVLLCGVGGQGTILAADLLAFSCMKAGLQVKVSEIHGMAQRGGAVTTVVRVGEDVKSMVSDAGCADVVVAFETTEALRNLPQLKEGGSLIVNDVAIRPLPVLTGAASMPENARERLREAGALLIDADAIARAAGNAKCANVVLVGALAARLDIPVEVWEETVAERVPQKTVEANLAALRAGRAVIENEEGE
;
A
#
# COMPACT_ATOMS: atom_id res chain seq x y z
N MET A 1 -13.50 24.33 -6.44
CA MET A 1 -12.65 23.31 -5.81
C MET A 1 -12.06 22.51 -6.95
N GLU A 2 -10.74 22.49 -7.05
CA GLU A 2 -10.06 21.81 -8.16
C GLU A 2 -10.31 20.30 -8.04
N ASN A 3 -10.77 19.72 -9.14
CA ASN A 3 -11.20 18.34 -9.26
C ASN A 3 -9.97 17.41 -9.29
N ALA A 4 -9.21 17.39 -8.20
CA ALA A 4 -7.87 16.81 -8.15
C ALA A 4 -7.96 15.29 -7.99
N THR A 5 -7.73 14.56 -9.09
CA THR A 5 -7.52 13.11 -9.05
C THR A 5 -6.28 12.79 -8.22
N LYS A 6 -6.41 11.98 -7.18
CA LYS A 6 -5.30 11.40 -6.43
C LYS A 6 -4.85 10.09 -7.08
N THR A 7 -3.55 9.85 -7.10
CA THR A 7 -2.90 8.66 -7.64
C THR A 7 -2.19 7.91 -6.52
N VAL A 8 -2.62 6.68 -6.27
CA VAL A 8 -1.98 5.77 -5.31
C VAL A 8 -1.30 4.65 -6.08
N LEU A 9 -0.03 4.39 -5.79
CA LEU A 9 0.70 3.25 -6.31
C LEU A 9 0.94 2.24 -5.18
N LEU A 10 0.46 1.01 -5.37
CA LEU A 10 0.76 -0.12 -4.50
C LEU A 10 1.82 -0.99 -5.16
N CYS A 11 2.90 -1.30 -4.46
CA CYS A 11 3.96 -2.16 -5.00
C CYS A 11 4.44 -3.21 -4.00
N GLY A 12 4.87 -4.35 -4.52
CA GLY A 12 5.39 -5.45 -3.72
C GLY A 12 5.65 -6.67 -4.56
N VAL A 13 5.69 -7.83 -3.93
CA VAL A 13 5.85 -9.11 -4.63
C VAL A 13 4.60 -9.99 -4.52
N GLY A 14 4.45 -10.90 -5.48
CA GLY A 14 3.34 -11.86 -5.49
C GLY A 14 3.24 -12.65 -4.18
N GLY A 15 2.05 -12.65 -3.57
CA GLY A 15 1.74 -13.33 -2.31
C GLY A 15 1.53 -12.40 -1.11
N GLN A 16 1.81 -11.10 -1.22
CA GLN A 16 1.66 -10.14 -0.12
C GLN A 16 0.26 -9.52 0.01
N GLY A 17 -0.70 -9.90 -0.85
CA GLY A 17 -2.06 -9.34 -0.81
C GLY A 17 -2.17 -7.92 -1.37
N THR A 18 -1.26 -7.52 -2.28
CA THR A 18 -1.28 -6.23 -2.98
C THR A 18 -2.58 -6.01 -3.77
N ILE A 19 -3.08 -7.04 -4.44
CA ILE A 19 -4.36 -7.01 -5.18
C ILE A 19 -5.53 -6.74 -4.23
N LEU A 20 -5.59 -7.48 -3.11
CA LEU A 20 -6.63 -7.28 -2.10
C LEU A 20 -6.57 -5.85 -1.52
N ALA A 21 -5.38 -5.32 -1.29
CA ALA A 21 -5.23 -3.94 -0.81
C ALA A 21 -5.69 -2.90 -1.84
N ALA A 22 -5.38 -3.11 -3.13
CA ALA A 22 -5.86 -2.26 -4.21
C ALA A 22 -7.39 -2.30 -4.33
N ASP A 23 -7.98 -3.49 -4.18
CA ASP A 23 -9.44 -3.66 -4.13
C ASP A 23 -10.04 -2.90 -2.94
N LEU A 24 -9.50 -3.07 -1.73
CA LEU A 24 -9.99 -2.37 -0.54
C LEU A 24 -9.99 -0.85 -0.76
N LEU A 25 -8.88 -0.30 -1.28
CA LEU A 25 -8.79 1.10 -1.68
C LEU A 25 -9.87 1.48 -2.69
N ALA A 26 -9.97 0.74 -3.79
CA ALA A 26 -10.91 1.06 -4.86
C ALA A 26 -12.36 1.03 -4.38
N PHE A 27 -12.76 -0.01 -3.64
CA PHE A 27 -14.12 -0.15 -3.13
C PHE A 27 -14.46 0.88 -2.06
N SER A 28 -13.53 1.23 -1.18
CA SER A 28 -13.74 2.31 -0.21
C SER A 28 -13.92 3.67 -0.90
N CYS A 29 -13.11 3.98 -1.92
CA CYS A 29 -13.30 5.19 -2.72
C CYS A 29 -14.64 5.20 -3.49
N MET A 30 -15.04 4.07 -4.09
CA MET A 30 -16.33 3.97 -4.78
C MET A 30 -17.52 4.13 -3.84
N LYS A 31 -17.46 3.54 -2.64
CA LYS A 31 -18.50 3.74 -1.59
C LYS A 31 -18.56 5.19 -1.11
N ALA A 32 -17.43 5.90 -1.13
CA ALA A 32 -17.38 7.35 -0.88
C ALA A 32 -17.87 8.21 -2.06
N GLY A 33 -18.39 7.60 -3.13
CA GLY A 33 -18.94 8.32 -4.29
C GLY A 33 -17.89 8.81 -5.31
N LEU A 34 -16.64 8.37 -5.19
CA LEU A 34 -15.56 8.73 -6.12
C LEU A 34 -15.51 7.79 -7.33
N GLN A 35 -15.07 8.31 -8.46
CA GLN A 35 -14.66 7.50 -9.60
C GLN A 35 -13.29 6.88 -9.33
N VAL A 36 -13.10 5.64 -9.76
CA VAL A 36 -11.86 4.89 -9.60
C VAL A 36 -11.45 4.27 -10.92
N LYS A 37 -10.16 4.38 -11.26
CA LYS A 37 -9.55 3.61 -12.35
C LYS A 37 -8.31 2.90 -11.84
N VAL A 38 -8.23 1.60 -12.14
CA VAL A 38 -7.14 0.73 -11.71
C VAL A 38 -6.34 0.26 -12.92
N SER A 39 -5.02 0.29 -12.82
CA SER A 39 -4.09 -0.37 -13.75
C SER A 39 -3.16 -1.26 -12.95
N GLU A 40 -3.24 -2.56 -13.20
CA GLU A 40 -2.37 -3.55 -12.56
C GLU A 40 -1.35 -4.08 -13.56
N ILE A 41 -0.10 -4.15 -13.12
CA ILE A 41 1.00 -4.78 -13.82
C ILE A 41 1.58 -5.83 -12.89
N HIS A 42 1.47 -7.10 -13.28
CA HIS A 42 2.08 -8.22 -12.58
C HIS A 42 3.16 -8.86 -13.45
N GLY A 43 4.32 -9.17 -12.88
CA GLY A 43 5.33 -9.96 -13.57
C GLY A 43 4.80 -11.35 -13.93
N MET A 44 5.37 -12.00 -14.96
CA MET A 44 4.96 -13.36 -15.37
C MET A 44 5.20 -14.43 -14.28
N ALA A 45 5.93 -14.10 -13.21
CA ALA A 45 6.18 -14.98 -12.08
C ALA A 45 5.06 -14.84 -11.02
N GLN A 46 4.25 -15.88 -10.85
CA GLN A 46 3.14 -15.91 -9.88
C GLN A 46 3.58 -15.81 -8.41
N ARG A 47 4.86 -16.08 -8.08
CA ARG A 47 5.42 -15.97 -6.71
C ARG A 47 6.77 -15.28 -6.75
N GLY A 48 6.94 -14.24 -5.92
CA GLY A 48 8.18 -13.46 -5.85
C GLY A 48 8.44 -12.53 -7.03
N GLY A 49 7.54 -12.49 -8.04
CA GLY A 49 7.57 -11.48 -9.08
C GLY A 49 7.07 -10.13 -8.57
N ALA A 50 7.62 -9.04 -9.10
CA ALA A 50 7.16 -7.70 -8.81
C ALA A 50 5.70 -7.52 -9.28
N VAL A 51 4.92 -6.85 -8.45
CA VAL A 51 3.53 -6.48 -8.69
C VAL A 51 3.41 -4.98 -8.42
N THR A 52 2.78 -4.26 -9.32
CA THR A 52 2.48 -2.84 -9.17
C THR A 52 1.06 -2.58 -9.60
N THR A 53 0.31 -1.89 -8.75
CA THR A 53 -1.07 -1.50 -9.02
C THR A 53 -1.19 0.00 -8.84
N VAL A 54 -1.59 0.71 -9.88
CA VAL A 54 -1.93 2.13 -9.85
C VAL A 54 -3.43 2.26 -9.69
N VAL A 55 -3.85 3.03 -8.69
CA VAL A 55 -5.26 3.35 -8.42
C VAL A 55 -5.42 4.86 -8.46
N ARG A 56 -6.19 5.35 -9.44
CA ARG A 56 -6.51 6.77 -9.59
C ARG A 56 -7.94 7.03 -9.13
N VAL A 57 -8.11 8.01 -8.24
CA VAL A 57 -9.38 8.28 -7.53
C VAL A 57 -9.72 9.78 -7.53
N GLY A 58 -10.99 10.13 -7.70
CA GLY A 58 -11.45 11.52 -7.71
C GLY A 58 -12.90 11.63 -8.20
N GLU A 59 -13.47 12.84 -8.27
CA GLU A 59 -14.86 13.00 -8.76
C GLU A 59 -14.97 12.71 -10.27
N ASP A 60 -13.90 12.96 -11.03
CA ASP A 60 -13.82 12.75 -12.47
C ASP A 60 -12.45 12.20 -12.92
N VAL A 61 -12.32 10.87 -13.04
CA VAL A 61 -11.05 10.20 -13.37
C VAL A 61 -11.01 9.83 -14.85
N LYS A 62 -10.24 10.58 -15.65
CA LYS A 62 -10.18 10.37 -17.11
C LYS A 62 -9.37 9.15 -17.54
N SER A 63 -8.25 8.85 -16.87
CA SER A 63 -7.31 7.79 -17.28
C SER A 63 -6.78 7.02 -16.06
N MET A 64 -6.32 5.79 -16.29
CA MET A 64 -5.57 4.97 -15.33
C MET A 64 -4.05 5.13 -15.48
N VAL A 65 -3.58 5.80 -16.53
CA VAL A 65 -2.14 6.02 -16.77
C VAL A 65 -1.58 6.95 -15.70
N SER A 66 -0.43 6.59 -15.15
CA SER A 66 0.37 7.41 -14.24
C SER A 66 1.78 7.51 -14.80
N ASP A 67 2.28 8.74 -14.91
CA ASP A 67 3.68 9.00 -15.25
C ASP A 67 4.56 8.94 -14.00
N ALA A 68 5.87 8.85 -14.20
CA ALA A 68 6.83 8.94 -13.11
C ALA A 68 6.73 10.30 -12.41
N GLY A 69 6.88 10.33 -11.08
CA GLY A 69 6.73 11.54 -10.28
C GLY A 69 5.29 12.03 -10.11
N CYS A 70 4.28 11.21 -10.40
CA CYS A 70 2.86 11.60 -10.29
C CYS A 70 2.08 10.88 -9.18
N ALA A 71 2.66 9.87 -8.51
CA ALA A 71 1.96 9.19 -7.42
C ALA A 71 1.92 10.07 -6.17
N ASP A 72 0.71 10.41 -5.71
CA ASP A 72 0.49 11.14 -4.46
C ASP A 72 0.88 10.31 -3.24
N VAL A 73 0.63 9.00 -3.30
CA VAL A 73 1.00 8.04 -2.27
C VAL A 73 1.60 6.80 -2.92
N VAL A 74 2.73 6.35 -2.40
CA VAL A 74 3.28 5.02 -2.71
C VAL A 74 3.18 4.15 -1.46
N VAL A 75 2.52 3.01 -1.59
CA VAL A 75 2.40 1.99 -0.55
C VAL A 75 3.19 0.75 -0.96
N ALA A 76 4.34 0.56 -0.35
CA ALA A 76 5.23 -0.55 -0.65
C ALA A 76 5.13 -1.65 0.41
N PHE A 77 4.99 -2.89 -0.04
CA PHE A 77 4.77 -4.05 0.83
C PHE A 77 6.08 -4.69 1.28
N GLU A 78 7.21 -4.25 0.74
CA GLU A 78 8.56 -4.55 1.20
C GLU A 78 9.56 -3.51 0.65
N THR A 79 10.77 -3.50 1.21
CA THR A 79 11.78 -2.44 1.01
C THR A 79 12.40 -2.39 -0.40
N THR A 80 12.48 -3.50 -1.13
CA THR A 80 13.14 -3.56 -2.45
C THR A 80 12.31 -2.88 -3.54
N GLU A 81 11.02 -3.19 -3.59
CA GLU A 81 10.04 -2.62 -4.49
C GLU A 81 9.71 -1.18 -4.09
N ALA A 82 9.83 -0.82 -2.81
CA ALA A 82 9.82 0.58 -2.38
C ALA A 82 10.93 1.38 -3.09
N LEU A 83 12.18 0.91 -3.04
CA LEU A 83 13.30 1.55 -3.73
C LEU A 83 13.12 1.55 -5.25
N ARG A 84 12.62 0.46 -5.83
CA ARG A 84 12.38 0.36 -7.28
C ARG A 84 11.35 1.38 -7.76
N ASN A 85 10.30 1.59 -6.98
CA ASN A 85 9.18 2.46 -7.35
C ASN A 85 9.31 3.88 -6.80
N LEU A 86 10.38 4.21 -6.08
CA LEU A 86 10.65 5.56 -5.58
C LEU A 86 10.53 6.66 -6.65
N PRO A 87 11.02 6.48 -7.90
CA PRO A 87 10.84 7.48 -8.97
C PRO A 87 9.39 7.77 -9.38
N GLN A 88 8.42 6.94 -8.96
CA GLN A 88 7.00 7.16 -9.23
C GLN A 88 6.39 8.19 -8.27
N LEU A 89 6.98 8.35 -7.08
CA LEU A 89 6.49 9.26 -6.05
C LEU A 89 6.66 10.71 -6.49
N LYS A 90 5.59 11.51 -6.36
CA LYS A 90 5.65 12.94 -6.61
C LYS A 90 6.44 13.67 -5.52
N GLU A 91 6.95 14.86 -5.83
CA GLU A 91 7.53 15.75 -4.81
C GLU A 91 6.48 16.10 -3.74
N GLY A 92 6.83 15.92 -2.47
CA GLY A 92 5.90 16.08 -1.34
C GLY A 92 4.83 14.99 -1.21
N GLY A 93 4.94 13.89 -1.98
CA GLY A 93 4.08 12.72 -1.83
C GLY A 93 4.37 11.91 -0.56
N SER A 94 3.45 11.02 -0.20
CA SER A 94 3.61 10.14 0.96
C SER A 94 4.17 8.77 0.56
N LEU A 95 5.19 8.29 1.27
CA LEU A 95 5.80 6.99 1.05
C LEU A 95 5.61 6.12 2.29
N ILE A 96 4.73 5.12 2.20
CA ILE A 96 4.42 4.16 3.27
C ILE A 96 5.05 2.83 2.89
N VAL A 97 5.89 2.27 3.74
CA VAL A 97 6.66 1.05 3.42
C VAL A 97 6.58 0.06 4.58
N ASN A 98 6.23 -1.18 4.27
CA ASN A 98 6.42 -2.28 5.23
C ASN A 98 7.91 -2.55 5.40
N ASP A 99 8.41 -2.52 6.64
CA ASP A 99 9.83 -2.69 6.99
C ASP A 99 10.29 -4.16 6.96
N VAL A 100 10.00 -4.82 5.85
CA VAL A 100 10.40 -6.19 5.56
C VAL A 100 11.24 -6.21 4.29
N ALA A 101 12.23 -7.10 4.25
CA ALA A 101 13.05 -7.33 3.06
C ALA A 101 12.78 -8.75 2.56
N ILE A 102 12.31 -8.86 1.32
CA ILE A 102 12.06 -10.16 0.69
C ILE A 102 13.16 -10.42 -0.33
N ARG A 103 13.85 -11.55 -0.19
CA ARG A 103 14.86 -11.96 -1.16
C ARG A 103 14.18 -12.52 -2.42
N PRO A 104 14.29 -11.86 -3.59
CA PRO A 104 13.75 -12.40 -4.82
C PRO A 104 14.60 -13.59 -5.30
N LEU A 105 14.05 -14.40 -6.21
CA LEU A 105 14.71 -15.62 -6.69
C LEU A 105 16.16 -15.40 -7.18
N PRO A 106 16.49 -14.36 -7.97
CA PRO A 106 17.87 -14.11 -8.39
C PRO A 106 18.84 -13.92 -7.21
N VAL A 107 18.38 -13.35 -6.09
CA VAL A 107 19.19 -13.22 -4.87
C VAL A 107 19.36 -14.57 -4.19
N LEU A 108 18.28 -15.35 -4.08
CA LEU A 108 18.33 -16.69 -3.48
C LEU A 108 19.23 -17.65 -4.26
N THR A 109 19.35 -17.49 -5.58
CA THR A 109 20.22 -18.32 -6.43
C THR A 109 21.64 -17.75 -6.57
N GLY A 110 21.96 -16.62 -5.93
CA GLY A 110 23.26 -15.97 -6.02
C GLY A 110 23.54 -15.24 -7.34
N ALA A 111 22.53 -15.05 -8.18
CA ALA A 111 22.62 -14.33 -9.45
C ALA A 111 22.53 -12.79 -9.29
N ALA A 112 22.07 -12.32 -8.14
CA ALA A 112 21.97 -10.90 -7.78
C ALA A 112 22.20 -10.70 -6.27
N SER A 113 22.38 -9.44 -5.86
CA SER A 113 22.47 -9.04 -4.45
C SER A 113 21.27 -8.18 -4.04
N MET A 114 20.92 -8.17 -2.75
CA MET A 114 19.95 -7.21 -2.21
C MET A 114 20.52 -5.79 -2.29
N PRO A 115 19.67 -4.75 -2.38
CA PRO A 115 20.12 -3.36 -2.27
C PRO A 115 20.78 -3.10 -0.91
N GLU A 116 21.95 -2.45 -0.94
CA GLU A 116 22.63 -1.99 0.28
C GLU A 116 21.88 -0.81 0.90
N ASN A 117 21.91 -0.75 2.24
CA ASN A 117 21.35 0.33 3.06
C ASN A 117 19.90 0.71 2.70
N ALA A 118 19.08 -0.26 2.33
CA ALA A 118 17.74 0.01 1.80
C ALA A 118 16.87 0.86 2.74
N ARG A 119 16.87 0.54 4.04
CA ARG A 119 16.12 1.30 5.06
C ARG A 119 16.60 2.74 5.20
N GLU A 120 17.90 2.96 5.20
CA GLU A 120 18.49 4.30 5.32
C GLU A 120 18.10 5.16 4.12
N ARG A 121 18.30 4.64 2.91
CA ARG A 121 17.91 5.31 1.66
C ARG A 121 16.43 5.63 1.57
N LEU A 122 15.57 4.74 2.10
CA LEU A 122 14.13 4.98 2.17
C LEU A 122 13.81 6.10 3.17
N ARG A 123 14.44 6.12 4.35
CA ARG A 123 14.26 7.21 5.33
C ARG A 123 14.75 8.55 4.79
N GLU A 124 15.88 8.58 4.09
CA GLU A 124 16.38 9.78 3.40
C GLU A 124 15.38 10.31 2.35
N ALA A 125 14.63 9.39 1.73
CA ALA A 125 13.55 9.72 0.81
C ALA A 125 12.21 10.06 1.49
N GLY A 126 12.18 10.17 2.82
CA GLY A 126 10.98 10.50 3.59
C GLY A 126 10.00 9.34 3.78
N ALA A 127 10.46 8.09 3.65
CA ALA A 127 9.61 6.93 3.88
C ALA A 127 9.21 6.76 5.35
N LEU A 128 7.92 6.53 5.57
CA LEU A 128 7.42 5.93 6.80
C LEU A 128 7.62 4.42 6.74
N LEU A 129 8.54 3.91 7.56
CA LEU A 129 8.79 2.48 7.70
C LEU A 129 7.92 1.90 8.83
N ILE A 130 7.03 0.97 8.49
CA ILE A 130 6.10 0.32 9.41
C ILE A 130 6.43 -1.17 9.50
N ASP A 131 6.61 -1.74 10.69
CA ASP A 131 6.62 -3.21 10.86
C ASP A 131 5.18 -3.74 10.81
N ALA A 132 4.60 -3.75 9.61
CA ALA A 132 3.21 -4.13 9.39
C ALA A 132 2.97 -5.60 9.75
N ASP A 133 4.00 -6.45 9.63
CA ASP A 133 3.94 -7.86 10.02
C ASP A 133 3.82 -8.02 11.54
N ALA A 134 4.55 -7.22 12.33
CA ALA A 134 4.41 -7.21 13.79
C ALA A 134 3.04 -6.68 14.23
N ILE A 135 2.57 -5.60 13.62
CA ILE A 135 1.24 -5.04 13.91
C ILE A 135 0.15 -6.06 13.57
N ALA A 136 0.25 -6.74 12.42
CA ALA A 136 -0.71 -7.78 12.03
C ALA A 136 -0.73 -8.97 13.00
N ARG A 137 0.45 -9.39 13.49
CA ARG A 137 0.55 -10.42 14.55
C ARG A 137 -0.17 -9.97 15.83
N ALA A 138 0.06 -8.72 16.26
CA ALA A 138 -0.61 -8.16 17.44
C ALA A 138 -2.13 -8.01 17.25
N ALA A 139 -2.58 -7.73 16.03
CA ALA A 139 -3.99 -7.68 15.64
C ALA A 139 -4.66 -9.07 15.54
N GLY A 140 -3.92 -10.16 15.79
CA GLY A 140 -4.44 -11.52 15.87
C GLY A 140 -4.30 -12.35 14.59
N ASN A 141 -3.70 -11.81 13.52
CA ASN A 141 -3.45 -12.58 12.30
C ASN A 141 -2.25 -12.05 11.51
N ALA A 142 -1.15 -12.79 11.48
CA ALA A 142 0.05 -12.41 10.70
C ALA A 142 -0.21 -12.21 9.19
N LYS A 143 -1.33 -12.71 8.65
CA LYS A 143 -1.67 -12.60 7.22
C LYS A 143 -2.37 -11.29 6.84
N CYS A 144 -2.69 -10.40 7.80
CA CYS A 144 -3.35 -9.13 7.52
C CYS A 144 -2.40 -7.92 7.47
N ALA A 145 -1.09 -8.13 7.27
CA ALA A 145 -0.12 -7.05 7.11
C ALA A 145 -0.48 -6.08 5.96
N ASN A 146 -1.07 -6.61 4.89
CA ASN A 146 -1.63 -5.78 3.81
C ASN A 146 -2.73 -4.82 4.29
N VAL A 147 -3.58 -5.25 5.22
CA VAL A 147 -4.65 -4.42 5.77
C VAL A 147 -4.12 -3.40 6.78
N VAL A 148 -3.02 -3.69 7.47
CA VAL A 148 -2.29 -2.67 8.24
C VAL A 148 -1.83 -1.53 7.31
N LEU A 149 -1.21 -1.86 6.18
CA LEU A 149 -0.77 -0.84 5.21
C LEU A 149 -1.96 -0.07 4.60
N VAL A 150 -3.08 -0.74 4.35
CA VAL A 150 -4.33 -0.06 3.93
C VAL A 150 -4.83 0.88 5.01
N GLY A 151 -4.74 0.51 6.29
CA GLY A 151 -5.08 1.39 7.41
C GLY A 151 -4.23 2.66 7.44
N ALA A 152 -2.91 2.52 7.25
CA ALA A 152 -2.00 3.66 7.16
C ALA A 152 -2.33 4.54 5.94
N LEU A 153 -2.65 3.94 4.78
CA LEU A 153 -3.10 4.68 3.61
C LEU A 153 -4.43 5.41 3.86
N ALA A 154 -5.38 4.77 4.56
CA ALA A 154 -6.69 5.32 4.85
C ALA A 154 -6.60 6.62 5.66
N ALA A 155 -5.63 6.75 6.56
CA ALA A 155 -5.37 8.00 7.30
C ALA A 155 -4.94 9.17 6.39
N ARG A 156 -4.41 8.89 5.19
CA ARG A 156 -3.94 9.90 4.22
C ARG A 156 -5.01 10.27 3.18
N LEU A 157 -6.17 9.63 3.22
CA LEU A 157 -7.29 9.87 2.31
C LEU A 157 -8.48 10.42 3.09
N ASP A 158 -9.14 11.42 2.52
CA ASP A 158 -10.32 12.06 3.12
C ASP A 158 -11.58 11.21 2.87
N ILE A 159 -11.60 10.02 3.47
CA ILE A 159 -12.71 9.07 3.40
C ILE A 159 -13.03 8.63 4.84
N PRO A 160 -14.31 8.67 5.28
CA PRO A 160 -14.68 8.25 6.62
C PRO A 160 -14.23 6.83 6.94
N VAL A 161 -13.73 6.61 8.15
CA VAL A 161 -13.17 5.32 8.57
C VAL A 161 -14.21 4.20 8.51
N GLU A 162 -15.48 4.53 8.74
CA GLU A 162 -16.60 3.59 8.69
C GLU A 162 -16.74 2.97 7.30
N VAL A 163 -16.46 3.72 6.23
CA VAL A 163 -16.47 3.23 4.84
C VAL A 163 -15.37 2.20 4.63
N TRP A 164 -14.19 2.44 5.19
CA TRP A 164 -13.08 1.48 5.15
C TRP A 164 -13.40 0.21 5.94
N GLU A 165 -13.93 0.35 7.15
CA GLU A 165 -14.31 -0.79 7.99
C GLU A 165 -15.39 -1.65 7.33
N GLU A 166 -16.42 -1.03 6.76
CA GLU A 166 -17.46 -1.72 6.00
C GLU A 166 -16.87 -2.47 4.79
N THR A 167 -16.02 -1.79 4.02
CA THR A 167 -15.36 -2.41 2.85
C THR A 167 -14.48 -3.59 3.26
N VAL A 168 -13.72 -3.47 4.34
CA VAL A 168 -12.88 -4.55 4.86
C VAL A 168 -13.76 -5.74 5.27
N ALA A 169 -14.83 -5.49 6.02
CA ALA A 169 -15.73 -6.56 6.49
C ALA A 169 -16.40 -7.32 5.33
N GLU A 170 -16.73 -6.64 4.22
CA GLU A 170 -17.34 -7.25 3.04
C GLU A 170 -16.36 -8.03 2.16
N ARG A 171 -15.09 -7.60 2.09
CA ARG A 171 -14.13 -8.09 1.09
C ARG A 171 -13.18 -9.16 1.62
N VAL A 172 -12.91 -9.19 2.93
CA VAL A 172 -12.03 -10.21 3.53
C VAL A 172 -12.82 -11.49 3.85
N PRO A 173 -12.15 -12.65 3.97
CA PRO A 173 -12.84 -13.88 4.38
C PRO A 173 -13.54 -13.69 5.73
N GLN A 174 -14.80 -14.13 5.83
CA GLN A 174 -15.67 -13.93 7.00
C GLN A 174 -15.01 -14.32 8.34
N LYS A 175 -14.21 -15.40 8.35
CA LYS A 175 -13.50 -15.89 9.54
C LYS A 175 -12.36 -14.97 10.03
N THR A 176 -12.00 -13.96 9.24
CA THR A 176 -10.86 -13.08 9.49
C THR A 176 -11.26 -11.62 9.63
N VAL A 177 -12.56 -11.30 9.62
CA VAL A 177 -13.06 -9.92 9.66
C VAL A 177 -12.52 -9.16 10.87
N GLU A 178 -12.66 -9.72 12.08
CA GLU A 178 -12.21 -9.04 13.30
C GLU A 178 -10.71 -8.71 13.29
N ALA A 179 -9.87 -9.66 12.89
CA ALA A 179 -8.43 -9.45 12.81
C ALA A 179 -8.04 -8.44 11.72
N ASN A 180 -8.78 -8.38 10.60
CA ASN A 180 -8.54 -7.37 9.57
C ASN A 180 -9.03 -5.97 10.01
N LEU A 181 -10.16 -5.86 10.71
CA LEU A 181 -10.61 -4.59 11.27
C LEU A 181 -9.65 -4.06 12.33
N ALA A 182 -9.14 -4.94 13.20
CA ALA A 182 -8.10 -4.59 14.16
C ALA A 182 -6.81 -4.11 13.46
N ALA A 183 -6.39 -4.80 12.40
CA ALA A 183 -5.24 -4.41 11.59
C ALA A 183 -5.41 -3.06 10.88
N LEU A 184 -6.60 -2.81 10.30
CA LEU A 184 -6.94 -1.54 9.67
C LEU A 184 -6.80 -0.39 10.68
N ARG A 185 -7.44 -0.52 11.85
CA ARG A 185 -7.38 0.49 12.92
C ARG A 185 -5.97 0.72 13.42
N ALA A 186 -5.21 -0.37 13.65
CA ALA A 186 -3.84 -0.29 14.12
C ALA A 186 -2.93 0.40 13.10
N GLY A 187 -3.08 0.10 11.80
CA GLY A 187 -2.36 0.78 10.73
C GLY A 187 -2.67 2.26 10.64
N ARG A 188 -3.95 2.63 10.79
CA ARG A 188 -4.39 4.04 10.80
C ARG A 188 -3.77 4.83 11.95
N ALA A 189 -3.75 4.24 13.15
CA ALA A 189 -3.18 4.85 14.34
C ALA A 189 -1.67 5.14 14.22
N VAL A 190 -0.93 4.43 13.37
CA VAL A 190 0.50 4.74 13.11
C VAL A 190 0.67 6.15 12.54
N ILE A 191 -0.20 6.55 11.60
CA ILE A 191 -0.13 7.89 10.99
C ILE A 191 -0.59 8.97 11.96
N GLU A 192 -1.69 8.71 12.66
CA GLU A 192 -2.30 9.69 13.58
C GLU A 192 -1.36 10.02 14.75
N ASN A 193 -0.53 9.07 15.18
CA ASN A 193 0.47 9.31 16.23
C ASN A 193 1.70 10.07 15.73
N GLU A 194 2.13 9.88 14.47
CA GLU A 194 3.25 10.67 13.90
C GLU A 194 2.88 12.13 13.63
N GLU A 195 1.63 12.42 13.26
CA GLU A 195 1.17 13.79 13.01
C GLU A 195 0.82 14.55 14.30
N GLY A 196 0.73 13.85 15.44
CA GLY A 196 0.45 14.41 16.76
C GLY A 196 1.68 14.74 17.62
N GLU A 197 2.89 14.39 17.16
CA GLU A 197 4.19 14.75 17.76
C GLU A 197 4.78 16.03 17.15
#